data_AF-A0A3M1KQF3-F1
#
_entry.id   AF-A0A3M1KQF3-F1
#
_cell.length_a   1.000
_cell.length_b   1.000
_cell.length_c   1.000
_cell.angle_alpha   90.00
_cell.angle_beta   90.00
_cell.angle_gamma   90.00
#
_symmetry.space_group_name_H-M   'P 1'
#
loop_
_entity.id
_entity.type
_entity.pdbx_description
1 polymer ?
#
loop_
_entity_poly.entity_id
_entity_poly.type
_entity_poly.pdbx_seq_one_letter_code
_entity_poly.pdbx_strand_id
1 'polypeptide(L)'
;IINCSANLEPALQRTIEYWLYLTINQQKIFDPNAILIAAIKDNWQPHNWQEKYLQYPQLKSPCLVWWEEAGKAWGEAERDKLIADVYENKSGEKYILLQSNQKINLKIAKMKGLDWVKNYAQTENLFNKK
;
A
#
# COMPACT_ATOMS: atom_id res chain seq x y z
N ILE A 1 11.37 33.68 7.20
CA ILE A 1 11.20 32.39 6.50
C ILE A 1 10.05 31.67 7.20
N ILE A 2 8.86 31.63 6.60
CA ILE A 2 7.72 30.89 7.15
C ILE A 2 8.04 29.42 6.92
N ASN A 3 8.25 28.68 8.00
CA ASN A 3 8.59 27.27 7.99
C ASN A 3 7.32 26.47 7.64
N CYS A 4 6.95 26.41 6.35
CA CYS A 4 5.75 25.71 5.85
C CYS A 4 5.71 24.21 6.20
N SER A 5 6.81 23.63 6.66
CA SER A 5 6.92 22.24 7.10
C SER A 5 6.68 22.03 8.60
N ALA A 6 6.70 23.08 9.44
CA ALA A 6 6.76 22.93 10.89
C ALA A 6 5.56 22.17 11.51
N ASN A 7 4.40 22.18 10.84
CA ASN A 7 3.17 21.57 11.36
C ASN A 7 2.69 20.35 10.54
N LEU A 8 3.39 19.99 9.45
CA LEU A 8 2.94 18.87 8.60
C LEU A 8 3.18 17.52 9.28
N GLU A 9 4.36 17.33 9.85
CA GLU A 9 4.71 16.08 10.53
C GLU A 9 3.79 15.82 11.74
N PRO A 10 3.56 16.77 12.66
CA PRO A 10 2.57 16.60 13.73
C PRO A 10 1.17 16.25 13.22
N ALA A 11 0.72 16.89 12.12
CA ALA A 11 -0.59 16.60 11.54
C ALA A 11 -0.67 15.18 10.95
N LEU A 12 0.38 14.71 10.27
CA LEU A 12 0.47 13.35 9.75
C LEU A 12 0.47 12.31 10.87
N GLN A 13 1.32 12.50 11.89
CA GLN A 13 1.38 11.63 13.06
C GLN A 13 0.01 11.53 13.74
N ARG A 14 -0.66 12.68 13.94
CA ARG A 14 -1.98 12.72 14.55
C ARG A 14 -3.06 12.05 13.70
N THR A 15 -3.01 12.23 12.38
CA THR A 15 -3.94 11.58 11.45
C THR A 15 -3.84 10.07 11.57
N ILE A 16 -2.62 9.53 11.59
CA ILE A 16 -2.35 8.10 11.73
C ILE A 16 -2.83 7.59 13.10
N GLU A 17 -2.51 8.28 14.20
CA GLU A 17 -3.00 7.93 15.54
C GLU A 17 -4.52 7.81 15.59
N TYR A 18 -5.22 8.83 15.08
CA TYR A 18 -6.66 8.91 15.18
C TYR A 18 -7.33 7.86 14.28
N TRP A 19 -6.81 7.67 13.07
CA TRP A 19 -7.27 6.61 12.18
C TRP A 19 -7.09 5.21 12.79
N LEU A 20 -5.95 4.96 13.45
CA LEU A 20 -5.72 3.70 14.16
C LEU A 20 -6.69 3.51 15.32
N TYR A 21 -6.93 4.55 16.12
CA TYR A 21 -7.92 4.52 17.19
C TYR A 21 -9.31 4.18 16.68
N LEU A 22 -9.77 4.82 15.60
CA LEU A 22 -11.08 4.55 14.99
C LEU A 22 -11.17 3.11 14.47
N THR A 23 -10.12 2.64 13.80
CA THR A 23 -10.04 1.28 13.21
C THR A 23 -10.10 0.20 14.31
N ILE A 24 -9.32 0.35 15.37
CA ILE A 24 -9.27 -0.62 16.48
C ILE A 24 -10.60 -0.67 17.24
N ASN A 25 -11.26 0.48 17.43
CA ASN A 25 -12.52 0.57 18.16
C ASN A 25 -13.77 0.35 17.28
N GLN A 26 -13.60 -0.11 16.03
CA GLN A 26 -14.68 -0.37 15.07
C GLN A 26 -15.65 0.81 14.89
N GLN A 27 -15.16 2.04 15.04
CA GLN A 27 -15.95 3.23 14.83
C GLN A 27 -16.11 3.51 13.33
N LYS A 28 -17.12 4.33 12.98
CA LYS A 28 -17.37 4.71 11.59
C LYS A 28 -16.12 5.34 11.01
N ILE A 29 -15.52 4.66 10.04
CA ILE A 29 -14.22 5.04 9.46
C ILE A 29 -14.41 6.34 8.67
N PHE A 30 -13.73 7.39 9.13
CA PHE A 30 -13.72 8.73 8.53
C PHE A 30 -12.54 8.82 7.56
N ASP A 31 -12.75 9.11 6.27
CA ASP A 31 -11.69 9.20 5.23
C ASP A 31 -10.38 9.81 5.80
N PRO A 32 -9.21 9.15 5.69
CA PRO A 32 -7.95 9.66 6.26
C PRO A 32 -7.63 11.08 5.76
N ASN A 33 -8.04 11.41 4.53
CA ASN A 33 -7.83 12.74 3.97
C ASN A 33 -8.62 13.81 4.72
N ALA A 34 -9.85 13.50 5.12
CA ALA A 34 -10.67 14.42 5.90
C ALA A 34 -10.08 14.62 7.32
N ILE A 35 -9.55 13.56 7.92
CA ILE A 35 -8.82 13.64 9.20
C ILE A 35 -7.58 14.55 9.04
N LEU A 36 -6.81 14.37 7.97
CA LEU A 36 -5.60 15.17 7.72
C LEU A 36 -5.93 16.65 7.52
N ILE A 37 -6.97 16.96 6.75
CA ILE A 37 -7.43 18.34 6.53
C ILE A 37 -7.81 18.97 7.88
N ALA A 38 -8.54 18.26 8.74
CA ALA A 38 -8.88 18.73 10.08
C ALA A 38 -7.63 18.95 10.95
N ALA A 39 -6.71 17.97 10.95
CA ALA A 39 -5.47 18.04 11.72
C ALA A 39 -4.59 19.24 11.33
N ILE A 40 -4.48 19.55 10.02
CA ILE A 40 -3.75 20.72 9.53
C ILE A 40 -4.49 22.01 9.90
N LYS A 41 -5.80 22.08 9.63
CA LYS A 41 -6.61 23.29 9.86
C LYS A 41 -6.63 23.71 11.33
N ASP A 42 -6.79 22.74 12.21
CA ASP A 42 -6.94 22.96 13.64
C ASP A 42 -5.61 22.77 14.41
N ASN A 43 -4.50 22.61 13.68
CA ASN A 43 -3.14 22.46 14.21
C ASN A 43 -3.02 21.37 15.30
N TRP A 44 -3.62 20.21 15.05
CA TRP A 44 -3.62 19.13 16.03
C TRP A 44 -2.21 18.64 16.31
N GLN A 45 -1.95 18.34 17.58
CA GLN A 45 -0.70 17.74 18.04
C GLN A 45 -0.87 16.23 18.24
N PRO A 46 0.16 15.41 17.93
CA PRO A 46 0.18 14.00 18.31
C PRO A 46 0.09 13.89 19.85
N HIS A 47 -0.66 12.90 20.33
CA HIS A 47 -0.85 12.72 21.78
C HIS A 47 -0.01 11.57 22.33
N ASN A 48 0.11 10.47 21.57
CA ASN A 48 0.73 9.23 22.01
C ASN A 48 1.43 8.55 20.82
N TRP A 49 2.22 9.32 20.06
CA TRP A 49 2.80 8.82 18.83
C TRP A 49 3.81 7.72 19.15
N GLN A 50 3.76 6.64 18.39
CA GLN A 50 4.72 5.55 18.49
C GLN A 50 5.16 5.17 17.09
N GLU A 51 6.47 5.14 16.82
CA GLU A 51 6.99 4.81 15.48
C GLU A 51 6.51 3.45 14.96
N LYS A 52 6.25 2.51 15.86
CA LYS A 52 5.70 1.19 15.54
C LYS A 52 4.34 1.26 14.83
N TYR A 53 3.64 2.39 14.93
CA TYR A 53 2.36 2.60 14.26
C TYR A 53 2.49 2.48 12.74
N LEU A 54 3.61 2.90 12.17
CA LEU A 54 3.90 2.80 10.73
C LEU A 54 4.04 1.34 10.25
N GLN A 55 4.28 0.41 11.16
CA GLN A 55 4.45 -1.01 10.84
C GLN A 55 3.12 -1.78 10.88
N TYR A 56 2.04 -1.15 11.31
CA TYR A 56 0.75 -1.81 11.44
C TYR A 56 0.19 -2.28 10.08
N PRO A 57 -0.18 -3.56 9.93
CA PRO A 57 -0.67 -4.11 8.67
C PRO A 57 -1.86 -3.35 8.07
N GLN A 58 -2.74 -2.80 8.91
CA GLN A 58 -3.91 -2.04 8.48
C GLN A 58 -3.58 -0.70 7.80
N LEU A 59 -2.33 -0.22 7.89
CA LEU A 59 -1.86 0.98 7.19
C LEU A 59 -1.17 0.64 5.87
N LYS A 60 -0.87 -0.63 5.61
CA LYS A 60 -0.21 -1.03 4.36
C LYS A 60 -1.20 -0.97 3.21
N SER A 61 -0.75 -0.43 2.09
CA SER A 61 -1.55 -0.46 0.86
C SER A 61 -1.77 -1.92 0.43
N PRO A 62 -2.92 -2.25 -0.20
CA PRO A 62 -3.16 -3.60 -0.69
C PRO A 62 -2.09 -4.11 -1.68
N CYS A 63 -1.43 -3.18 -2.39
CA CYS A 63 -0.31 -3.45 -3.28
C CYS A 63 0.93 -3.90 -2.51
N LEU A 64 1.32 -3.17 -1.46
CA LEU A 64 2.45 -3.52 -0.61
C LEU A 64 2.23 -4.85 0.12
N VAL A 65 1.01 -5.08 0.62
CA VAL A 65 0.65 -6.36 1.25
C VAL A 65 0.89 -7.51 0.27
N TRP A 66 0.38 -7.41 -0.95
CA TRP A 66 0.57 -8.45 -1.95
C TRP A 66 2.04 -8.64 -2.33
N TRP A 67 2.80 -7.54 -2.47
CA TRP A 67 4.23 -7.57 -2.79
C TRP A 67 5.06 -8.31 -1.73
N GLU A 68 4.75 -8.09 -0.46
CA GLU A 68 5.37 -8.79 0.67
C GLU A 68 4.96 -10.27 0.74
N GLU A 69 3.68 -10.57 0.51
CA GLU A 69 3.17 -11.95 0.46
C GLU A 69 3.85 -12.76 -0.66
N ALA A 70 3.95 -12.19 -1.86
CA ALA A 70 4.65 -12.81 -2.98
C ALA A 70 6.14 -13.02 -2.69
N GLY A 71 6.81 -12.03 -2.08
CA GLY A 71 8.21 -12.14 -1.67
C GLY A 71 8.43 -13.26 -0.65
N LYS A 72 7.52 -13.41 0.33
CA LYS A 72 7.57 -14.51 1.32
C LYS A 72 7.32 -15.87 0.69
N ALA A 73 6.35 -15.96 -0.23
CA ALA A 73 5.95 -17.23 -0.84
C ALA A 73 6.95 -17.75 -1.89
N TRP A 74 7.54 -16.86 -2.68
CA TRP A 74 8.38 -17.24 -3.82
C TRP A 74 9.88 -16.98 -3.61
N GLY A 75 10.22 -16.15 -2.63
CA GLY A 75 11.53 -15.50 -2.50
C GLY A 75 11.57 -14.19 -3.28
N GLU A 76 12.17 -13.15 -2.67
CA GLU A 76 12.24 -11.80 -3.25
C GLU A 76 12.92 -11.78 -4.63
N ALA A 77 14.01 -12.52 -4.80
CA ALA A 77 14.73 -12.60 -6.06
C ALA A 77 13.88 -13.22 -7.20
N GLU A 78 12.98 -14.15 -6.90
CA GLU A 78 12.10 -14.73 -7.90
C GLU A 78 10.94 -13.78 -8.23
N ARG A 79 10.37 -13.12 -7.21
CA ARG A 79 9.34 -12.08 -7.41
C ARG A 79 9.88 -10.99 -8.34
N ASP A 80 11.07 -10.47 -8.08
CA ASP A 80 11.63 -9.33 -8.82
C ASP A 80 11.97 -9.67 -10.28
N LYS A 81 12.22 -10.96 -10.58
CA LYS A 81 12.37 -11.46 -11.96
C LYS A 81 11.06 -11.58 -12.73
N LEU A 82 9.92 -11.66 -12.04
CA LEU A 82 8.61 -11.89 -12.64
C LEU A 82 7.76 -10.62 -12.65
N ILE A 83 7.85 -9.84 -11.59
CA ILE A 83 7.02 -8.68 -11.31
C ILE A 83 7.90 -7.43 -11.37
N ALA A 84 7.50 -6.47 -12.21
CA ALA A 84 8.17 -5.19 -12.31
C ALA A 84 7.64 -4.18 -11.27
N ASP A 85 6.33 -4.16 -11.02
CA ASP A 85 5.70 -3.24 -10.08
C ASP A 85 4.32 -3.73 -9.62
N VAL A 86 3.80 -3.19 -8.52
CA VAL A 86 2.41 -3.35 -8.07
C VAL A 86 1.86 -1.99 -7.65
N TYR A 87 0.96 -1.44 -8.47
CA TYR A 87 0.62 -0.02 -8.42
C TYR A 87 -0.89 0.23 -8.44
N GLU A 88 -1.28 1.43 -8.05
CA GLU A 88 -2.63 1.95 -8.16
C GLU A 88 -2.67 3.03 -9.24
N ASN A 89 -3.63 2.94 -10.18
CA ASN A 89 -3.80 3.92 -11.23
C ASN A 89 -4.56 5.17 -10.71
N LYS A 90 -4.70 6.19 -11.57
CA LYS A 90 -5.41 7.44 -11.23
C LYS A 90 -6.90 7.23 -10.90
N SER A 91 -7.49 6.12 -11.34
CA SER A 91 -8.88 5.75 -11.07
C SER A 91 -9.04 4.94 -9.78
N GLY A 92 -7.96 4.67 -9.05
CA GLY A 92 -7.95 3.86 -7.82
C GLY A 92 -7.88 2.34 -8.05
N GLU A 93 -7.78 1.90 -9.31
CA GLU A 93 -7.68 0.49 -9.65
C GLU A 93 -6.23 0.00 -9.49
N LYS A 94 -6.08 -1.19 -8.92
CA LYS A 94 -4.78 -1.75 -8.52
C LYS A 94 -4.36 -2.85 -9.48
N TYR A 95 -3.10 -2.85 -9.87
CA TYR A 95 -2.53 -3.76 -10.85
C TYR A 95 -1.17 -4.30 -10.42
N ILE A 96 -0.84 -5.48 -10.92
CA ILE A 96 0.48 -6.09 -10.91
C ILE A 96 1.03 -5.96 -12.33
N LEU A 97 2.17 -5.29 -12.48
CA LEU A 97 2.92 -5.21 -13.73
C LEU A 97 3.95 -6.31 -13.78
N LEU A 98 3.89 -7.15 -14.80
CA LEU A 98 4.89 -8.18 -15.05
C LEU A 98 6.10 -7.61 -15.78
N GLN A 99 7.26 -8.28 -15.69
CA GLN A 99 8.44 -7.96 -16.49
C GLN A 99 8.18 -8.09 -18.00
N SER A 100 7.16 -8.86 -18.39
CA SER A 100 6.65 -8.96 -19.76
C SER A 100 5.83 -7.73 -20.23
N ASN A 101 5.67 -6.69 -19.41
CA ASN A 101 4.76 -5.55 -19.57
C ASN A 101 3.26 -5.87 -19.54
N GLN A 102 2.88 -7.13 -19.33
CA GLN A 102 1.49 -7.51 -19.10
C GLN A 102 1.02 -7.03 -17.72
N LYS A 103 -0.27 -6.72 -17.63
CA LYS A 103 -0.89 -6.17 -16.42
C LYS A 103 -1.98 -7.10 -15.91
N ILE A 104 -1.96 -7.40 -14.63
CA ILE A 104 -2.99 -8.22 -13.97
C ILE A 104 -3.70 -7.33 -12.96
N ASN A 105 -5.02 -7.26 -13.00
CA ASN A 105 -5.76 -6.58 -11.95
C ASN A 105 -5.55 -7.29 -10.61
N LEU A 106 -5.20 -6.54 -9.56
CA LEU A 106 -4.85 -7.08 -8.25
C LEU A 106 -6.00 -7.87 -7.61
N LYS A 107 -7.27 -7.48 -7.87
CA LYS A 107 -8.44 -8.23 -7.39
C LYS A 107 -8.50 -9.62 -8.03
N ILE A 108 -8.25 -9.71 -9.33
CA ILE A 108 -8.22 -10.97 -10.07
C ILE A 108 -7.07 -11.85 -9.56
N ALA A 109 -5.88 -11.26 -9.40
CA ALA A 109 -4.72 -11.96 -8.86
C ALA A 109 -4.99 -12.57 -7.47
N LYS A 110 -5.62 -11.81 -6.57
CA LYS A 110 -6.00 -12.30 -5.24
C LYS A 110 -7.03 -13.44 -5.31
N MET A 111 -8.01 -13.34 -6.21
CA MET A 111 -8.99 -14.42 -6.42
C MET A 111 -8.37 -15.70 -6.98
N LYS A 112 -7.36 -15.59 -7.84
CA LYS A 112 -6.68 -16.73 -8.47
C LYS A 112 -5.57 -17.33 -7.59
N GLY A 113 -5.03 -16.55 -6.66
CA GLY A 113 -3.96 -16.97 -5.77
C GLY A 113 -2.56 -16.75 -6.36
N LEU A 114 -1.55 -16.77 -5.48
CA LEU A 114 -0.16 -16.49 -5.81
C LEU A 114 0.42 -17.48 -6.84
N ASP A 115 0.17 -18.77 -6.69
CA ASP A 115 0.73 -19.79 -7.60
C ASP A 115 0.26 -19.59 -9.05
N TRP A 116 -1.01 -19.20 -9.24
CA TRP A 116 -1.52 -18.89 -10.56
C TRP A 116 -0.79 -17.69 -11.19
N VAL A 117 -0.58 -16.61 -10.41
CA VAL A 117 0.14 -15.43 -10.88
C VAL A 117 1.57 -15.76 -11.27
N LYS A 118 2.26 -16.58 -10.45
CA LYS A 118 3.63 -17.03 -10.72
C LYS A 118 3.72 -17.79 -12.05
N ASN A 119 2.86 -18.80 -12.22
CA ASN A 119 2.84 -19.63 -13.43
C ASN A 119 2.50 -18.80 -14.68
N TYR A 120 1.54 -17.89 -14.56
CA TYR A 120 1.17 -16.96 -15.62
C TYR A 120 2.35 -16.05 -16.01
N ALA A 121 3.02 -15.43 -15.04
CA ALA A 121 4.17 -14.57 -15.30
C ALA A 121 5.35 -15.30 -15.94
N GLN A 122 5.63 -16.53 -15.51
CA GLN A 122 6.67 -17.37 -16.11
C GLN A 122 6.36 -17.69 -17.57
N THR A 123 5.10 -18.00 -17.88
CA THR A 123 4.64 -18.29 -19.24
C THR A 123 4.80 -17.07 -20.15
N GLU A 124 4.32 -15.90 -19.73
CA GLU A 124 4.42 -14.66 -20.51
C GLU A 124 5.88 -14.24 -20.75
N ASN A 125 6.76 -14.37 -19.75
CA ASN A 125 8.18 -14.05 -19.89
C ASN A 125 8.92 -14.96 -20.88
N LEU A 126 8.46 -16.21 -21.08
CA LEU A 126 9.03 -17.11 -22.08
C LEU A 126 8.62 -16.72 -23.50
N PHE A 127 7.40 -16.24 -23.70
CA PHE A 127 6.91 -15.81 -25.01
C PHE A 127 7.60 -14.53 -25.50
N ASN A 128 7.91 -13.59 -24.60
CA ASN A 128 8.56 -12.31 -24.95
C ASN A 128 10.08 -12.40 -25.16
N LYS A 129 10.70 -13.57 -24.97
CA LYS A 129 12.14 -13.80 -25.24
C LYS A 129 12.42 -14.35 -26.65
N LYS A 130 11.40 -14.54 -27.48
CA LYS A 130 11.50 -14.93 -28.89
C LYS A 130 11.28 -13.73 -29.79
#